data_AF-A0A9Q1GW50-F1
#
_entry.id   AF-A0A9Q1GW50-F1
#
_cell.length_a   1.000
_cell.length_b   1.000
_cell.length_c   1.000
_cell.angle_alpha   90.00
_cell.angle_beta   90.00
_cell.angle_gamma   90.00
#
_symmetry.space_group_name_H-M   'P 1'
#
loop_
_entity.id
_entity.type
_entity.pdbx_description
1 polymer ?
#
loop_
_entity_poly.entity_id
_entity_poly.type
_entity_poly.pdbx_seq_one_letter_code
_entity_poly.pdbx_strand_id
1 'polypeptide(L)'
;MLKSRIRTSDKPVNAENLTNNMHAKATKKKLKSNREQGLNDKTDEQIFQEGLGKDKHGYLHAWGRGKSITDYFRVKPSCLNLAQDLMELKKRADESIIEAKKDVEEARKEAEQAKLEAEKDKKEAEEATNEVETTRQEVDAKIEANNKMWEKR
;
A
#
# COMPACT_ATOMS: atom_id res chain seq x y z
N MET A 1 3.70 -42.38 39.06
CA MET A 1 4.32 -41.24 39.77
C MET A 1 5.26 -40.51 38.81
N LEU A 2 4.95 -39.27 38.42
CA LEU A 2 5.81 -38.45 37.56
C LEU A 2 6.96 -37.86 38.40
N LYS A 3 8.19 -38.33 38.19
CA LYS A 3 9.40 -37.72 38.77
C LYS A 3 9.62 -36.35 38.13
N SER A 4 9.49 -35.28 38.91
CA SER A 4 9.84 -33.93 38.46
C SER A 4 11.34 -33.87 38.17
N ARG A 5 11.70 -33.42 36.97
CA ARG A 5 13.09 -33.25 36.53
C ARG A 5 13.63 -31.95 37.13
N ILE A 6 14.30 -32.03 38.27
CA ILE A 6 14.96 -30.86 38.90
C ILE A 6 16.16 -30.48 38.02
N ARG A 7 16.08 -29.34 37.32
CA ARG A 7 17.23 -28.76 36.62
C ARG A 7 18.12 -28.06 37.66
N THR A 8 19.22 -28.67 38.05
CA THR A 8 20.30 -27.99 38.75
C THR A 8 21.23 -27.37 37.72
N SER A 9 21.31 -26.04 37.64
CA SER A 9 22.34 -25.37 36.87
C SER A 9 23.59 -25.21 37.74
N ASP A 10 24.75 -25.70 37.28
CA ASP A 10 26.03 -25.58 38.00
C ASP A 10 26.59 -24.14 38.06
N LYS A 11 25.92 -23.18 37.40
CA LYS A 11 26.34 -21.78 37.41
C LYS A 11 25.90 -21.11 38.71
N PRO A 12 26.83 -20.52 39.49
CA PRO A 12 26.44 -19.76 40.66
C PRO A 12 25.55 -18.59 40.23
N VAL A 13 24.40 -18.44 40.88
CA VAL A 13 23.54 -17.27 40.70
C VAL A 13 24.36 -16.05 41.12
N ASN A 14 24.60 -15.12 40.20
CA ASN A 14 25.26 -13.87 40.53
C ASN A 14 24.40 -13.13 41.58
N ALA A 15 24.91 -13.04 42.80
CA ALA A 15 24.21 -12.51 43.96
C ALA A 15 23.74 -11.07 43.74
N GLU A 16 24.57 -10.24 43.09
CA GLU A 16 24.24 -8.84 42.77
C GLU A 16 23.05 -8.75 41.81
N ASN A 17 23.03 -9.60 40.80
CA ASN A 17 21.92 -9.65 39.85
C ASN A 17 20.62 -10.14 40.53
N LEU A 18 20.73 -11.11 41.44
CA LEU A 18 19.59 -11.58 42.21
C LEU A 18 19.03 -10.48 43.12
N THR A 19 19.89 -9.75 43.84
CA THR A 19 19.46 -8.64 44.70
C THR A 19 18.84 -7.51 43.89
N ASN A 20 19.41 -7.17 42.75
CA ASN A 20 18.86 -6.14 41.85
C ASN A 20 17.48 -6.53 41.33
N ASN A 21 17.28 -7.79 40.93
CA ASN A 21 15.99 -8.30 40.48
C ASN A 21 14.95 -8.32 41.61
N MET A 22 15.35 -8.69 42.82
CA MET A 22 14.47 -8.67 44.00
C MET A 22 14.04 -7.23 44.34
N HIS A 23 14.96 -6.28 44.27
CA HIS A 23 14.68 -4.87 44.47
C HIS A 23 13.69 -4.33 43.42
N ALA A 24 13.93 -4.60 42.14
CA ALA A 24 13.05 -4.24 41.03
C ALA A 24 11.63 -4.82 41.17
N LYS A 25 11.51 -6.04 41.69
CA LYS A 25 10.21 -6.68 41.95
C LYS A 25 9.47 -5.97 43.08
N ALA A 26 10.17 -5.59 44.14
CA ALA A 26 9.60 -4.88 45.28
C ALA A 26 9.13 -3.46 44.90
N THR A 27 9.92 -2.72 44.13
CA THR A 27 9.55 -1.36 43.66
C THR A 27 8.29 -1.39 42.80
N LYS A 28 8.18 -2.32 41.86
CA LYS A 28 6.96 -2.50 41.05
C LYS A 28 5.73 -2.81 41.89
N LYS A 29 5.86 -3.70 42.87
CA LYS A 29 4.75 -4.06 43.77
C LYS A 29 4.27 -2.84 44.54
N LYS A 30 5.21 -2.02 45.04
CA LYS A 30 4.91 -0.78 45.76
C LYS A 30 4.20 0.24 44.86
N LEU A 31 4.71 0.47 43.65
CA LEU A 31 4.11 1.42 42.71
C LEU A 31 2.69 1.03 42.30
N LYS A 32 2.43 -0.27 42.08
CA LYS A 32 1.09 -0.79 41.79
C LYS A 32 0.13 -0.62 42.97
N SER A 33 0.58 -0.96 44.18
CA SER A 33 -0.23 -0.76 45.39
C SER A 33 -0.58 0.71 45.62
N ASN A 34 0.37 1.62 45.36
CA ASN A 34 0.12 3.06 45.47
C ASN A 34 -0.89 3.55 44.42
N ARG A 35 -0.91 2.97 43.21
CA ARG A 35 -1.93 3.29 42.20
C ARG A 35 -3.32 2.83 42.62
N GLU A 36 -3.43 1.62 43.15
CA GLU A 36 -4.69 1.08 43.68
C GLU A 36 -5.24 1.92 44.84
N GLN A 37 -4.36 2.59 45.58
CA GLN A 37 -4.71 3.54 46.64
C GLN A 37 -4.94 4.99 46.15
N GLY A 38 -4.83 5.26 44.84
CA GLY A 38 -4.97 6.59 44.26
C GLY A 38 -3.82 7.56 44.59
N LEU A 39 -2.69 7.06 45.10
CA LEU A 39 -1.50 7.86 45.45
C LEU A 39 -0.58 8.12 44.25
N ASN A 40 -0.83 7.47 43.12
CA ASN A 40 -0.18 7.79 41.84
C ASN A 40 -1.09 7.39 40.67
N ASP A 41 -0.95 8.10 39.54
CA ASP A 41 -1.68 7.84 38.29
C ASP A 41 -0.78 7.21 37.21
N LYS A 42 0.30 6.53 37.64
CA LYS A 42 1.28 6.00 36.70
C LYS A 42 0.68 4.86 35.88
N THR A 43 0.83 4.94 34.57
CA THR A 43 0.43 3.84 33.68
C THR A 43 1.31 2.62 33.94
N ASP A 44 0.84 1.43 33.58
CA ASP A 44 1.64 0.22 33.74
C ASP A 44 3.02 0.39 33.09
N GLU A 45 3.08 0.93 31.88
CA GLU A 45 4.33 1.19 31.16
C GLU A 45 5.31 2.07 31.96
N GLN A 46 4.83 3.14 32.60
CA GLN A 46 5.67 3.99 33.47
C GLN A 46 6.17 3.23 34.71
N ILE A 47 5.32 2.41 35.34
CA ILE A 47 5.70 1.56 36.48
C ILE A 47 6.74 0.52 36.07
N PHE A 48 6.60 -0.05 34.87
CA PHE A 48 7.57 -0.99 34.31
C PHE A 48 8.91 -0.31 34.01
N GLN A 49 8.89 0.89 33.41
CA GLN A 49 10.11 1.66 33.11
C GLN A 49 10.84 2.12 34.38
N GLU A 50 10.13 2.47 35.44
CA GLU A 50 10.73 2.87 36.71
C GLU A 50 11.27 1.65 37.51
N GLY A 51 10.59 0.50 37.40
CA GLY A 51 10.99 -0.72 38.10
C GLY A 51 12.09 -1.52 37.41
N LEU A 52 12.07 -1.60 36.09
CA LEU A 52 13.00 -2.41 35.27
C LEU A 52 13.92 -1.59 34.37
N GLY A 53 13.74 -0.27 34.35
CA GLY A 53 14.39 0.60 33.36
C GLY A 53 13.59 0.66 32.06
N LYS A 54 13.87 1.67 31.24
CA LYS A 54 13.30 1.80 29.89
C LYS A 54 13.64 0.53 29.09
N ASP A 55 12.62 -0.14 28.53
CA ASP A 55 12.84 -1.34 27.70
C ASP A 55 13.74 -0.96 26.51
N LYS A 56 14.98 -1.45 26.54
CA LYS A 56 15.94 -1.23 25.45
C LYS A 56 15.90 -2.36 24.44
N HIS A 57 15.47 -3.55 24.86
CA HIS A 57 15.58 -4.78 24.09
C HIS A 57 14.45 -5.70 24.55
N GLY A 58 13.39 -5.83 23.75
CA GLY A 58 12.37 -6.86 23.96
C GLY A 58 12.99 -8.27 24.08
N TYR A 59 12.18 -9.29 24.38
CA TYR A 59 12.58 -10.67 24.73
C TYR A 59 13.36 -11.49 23.66
N LEU A 60 14.30 -10.89 22.92
CA LEU A 60 15.19 -11.56 21.98
C LEU A 60 16.65 -11.25 22.33
N HIS A 61 17.41 -12.30 22.61
CA HIS A 61 18.86 -12.22 22.79
C HIS A 61 19.57 -12.53 21.46
N ALA A 62 20.41 -11.59 21.00
CA ALA A 62 21.35 -11.86 19.92
C ALA A 62 22.53 -12.67 20.49
N TRP A 63 22.83 -13.82 19.88
CA TRP A 63 24.01 -14.62 20.26
C TRP A 63 25.26 -14.10 19.55
N GLY A 64 26.29 -13.72 20.31
CA GLY A 64 27.61 -13.30 19.81
C GLY A 64 28.14 -12.03 20.50
N ARG A 65 29.47 -11.89 20.62
CA ARG A 65 30.11 -10.69 21.21
C ARG A 65 29.79 -9.44 20.37
N GLY A 66 29.36 -8.37 21.04
CA GLY A 66 29.17 -7.04 20.43
C GLY A 66 27.96 -6.88 19.52
N LYS A 67 27.06 -7.87 19.46
CA LYS A 67 25.89 -7.83 18.59
C LYS A 67 24.67 -7.36 19.35
N SER A 68 24.06 -6.24 18.93
CA SER A 68 22.78 -5.80 19.47
C SER A 68 21.64 -6.41 18.66
N ILE A 69 20.53 -6.74 19.30
CA ILE A 69 19.33 -7.24 18.61
C ILE A 69 18.77 -6.19 17.63
N THR A 70 19.01 -4.92 17.92
CA THR A 70 18.66 -3.76 17.10
C THR A 70 19.45 -3.67 15.79
N ASP A 71 20.66 -4.23 15.71
CA ASP A 71 21.39 -4.30 14.43
C ASP A 71 20.72 -5.29 13.47
N TYR A 72 20.11 -6.34 14.00
CA TYR A 72 19.43 -7.38 13.22
C TYR A 72 18.00 -7.00 12.84
N PHE A 73 17.22 -6.52 13.82
CA PHE A 73 15.78 -6.31 13.64
C PHE A 73 15.38 -4.83 13.55
N ARG A 74 16.36 -3.92 13.58
CA ARG A 74 16.17 -2.47 13.68
C ARG A 74 15.39 -2.09 14.94
N VAL A 75 15.34 -0.79 15.24
CA VAL A 75 14.54 -0.31 16.37
C VAL A 75 13.07 -0.49 16.02
N LYS A 76 12.30 -1.11 16.94
CA LYS A 76 10.85 -1.20 16.78
C LYS A 76 10.30 0.23 16.63
N PRO A 77 9.61 0.55 15.51
CA PRO A 77 9.07 1.88 15.32
C PRO A 77 8.05 2.19 16.42
N SER A 78 8.06 3.45 16.88
CA SER A 78 7.08 3.91 17.85
C SER A 78 5.68 3.91 17.22
N CYS A 79 4.62 3.88 18.04
CA CYS A 79 3.25 4.02 17.54
C CYS A 79 3.04 5.34 16.77
N LEU A 80 3.77 6.41 17.14
CA LEU A 80 3.73 7.69 16.44
C LEU A 80 4.35 7.61 15.04
N ASN A 81 5.50 6.93 14.91
CA ASN A 81 6.16 6.73 13.62
C ASN A 81 5.25 5.92 12.68
N LEU A 82 4.63 4.84 13.19
CA LEU A 82 3.69 4.05 12.41
C LEU A 82 2.46 4.86 11.98
N ALA A 83 1.94 5.73 12.86
CA ALA A 83 0.81 6.59 12.52
C ALA A 83 1.17 7.61 11.42
N GLN A 84 2.36 8.19 11.45
CA GLN A 84 2.86 9.08 10.40
C GLN A 84 3.03 8.35 9.06
N ASP A 85 3.69 7.18 9.08
CA ASP A 85 3.88 6.35 7.89
C ASP A 85 2.53 5.98 7.25
N LEU A 86 1.53 5.62 8.06
CA LEU A 86 0.19 5.31 7.57
C LEU A 86 -0.51 6.53 6.95
N MET A 87 -0.35 7.71 7.53
CA MET A 87 -0.91 8.95 6.97
C MET A 87 -0.25 9.31 5.64
N GLU A 88 1.07 9.20 5.53
CA GLU A 88 1.79 9.44 4.28
C GLU A 88 1.41 8.42 3.20
N LEU A 89 1.33 7.14 3.57
CA LEU A 89 0.95 6.09 2.65
C LEU A 89 -0.48 6.29 2.14
N LYS A 90 -1.41 6.66 3.03
CA LYS A 90 -2.77 7.02 2.64
C LYS A 90 -2.79 8.18 1.66
N LYS A 91 -2.04 9.26 1.94
CA LYS A 91 -1.97 10.43 1.07
C LYS A 91 -1.44 10.06 -0.33
N ARG A 92 -0.36 9.28 -0.41
CA ARG A 92 0.19 8.82 -1.70
C ARG A 92 -0.78 7.92 -2.46
N ALA A 93 -1.51 7.05 -1.76
CA ALA A 93 -2.52 6.20 -2.38
C ALA A 93 -3.68 7.04 -2.96
N ASP A 94 -4.15 8.04 -2.20
CA ASP A 94 -5.21 8.95 -2.66
C ASP A 94 -4.75 9.77 -3.88
N GLU A 95 -3.52 10.29 -3.87
CA GLU A 95 -2.92 11.01 -5.00
C GLU A 95 -2.83 10.13 -6.26
N SER A 96 -2.35 8.88 -6.12
CA SER A 96 -2.25 7.93 -7.22
C SER A 96 -3.62 7.57 -7.81
N ILE A 97 -4.66 7.43 -6.98
CA ILE A 97 -6.02 7.18 -7.45
C ILE A 97 -6.57 8.38 -8.23
N ILE A 98 -6.27 9.60 -7.79
CA ILE A 98 -6.71 10.82 -8.49
C ILE A 98 -6.03 10.92 -9.86
N GLU A 99 -4.72 10.66 -9.92
CA GLU A 99 -3.96 10.68 -11.17
C GLU A 99 -4.47 9.62 -12.15
N ALA A 100 -4.63 8.36 -11.70
CA ALA A 100 -5.18 7.31 -12.54
C ALA A 100 -6.59 7.61 -13.05
N LYS A 101 -7.43 8.31 -12.27
CA LYS A 101 -8.76 8.74 -12.72
C LYS A 101 -8.68 9.82 -13.80
N LYS A 102 -7.73 10.75 -13.70
CA LYS A 102 -7.52 11.79 -14.72
C LYS A 102 -7.06 11.16 -16.03
N ASP A 103 -6.08 10.27 -15.99
CA ASP A 103 -5.57 9.58 -17.18
C ASP A 103 -6.67 8.80 -17.91
N VAL A 104 -7.53 8.11 -17.15
CA VAL A 104 -8.68 7.39 -17.71
C VAL A 104 -9.70 8.34 -18.32
N GLU A 105 -9.95 9.50 -17.71
CA GLU A 105 -10.88 10.49 -18.25
C GLU A 105 -10.34 11.13 -19.54
N GLU A 106 -9.05 11.43 -19.60
CA GLU A 106 -8.37 11.94 -20.80
C GLU A 106 -8.41 10.91 -21.93
N ALA A 107 -8.02 9.66 -21.67
CA ALA A 107 -8.10 8.58 -22.65
C ALA A 107 -9.53 8.35 -23.16
N ARG A 108 -10.55 8.53 -22.31
CA ARG A 108 -11.95 8.45 -22.71
C ARG A 108 -12.33 9.60 -23.66
N LYS A 109 -11.91 10.82 -23.38
CA LYS A 109 -12.18 11.99 -24.24
C LYS A 109 -11.52 11.84 -25.60
N GLU A 110 -10.27 11.40 -25.63
CA GLU A 110 -9.55 11.11 -26.88
C GLU A 110 -10.25 10.01 -27.69
N ALA A 111 -10.67 8.92 -27.04
CA ALA A 111 -11.40 7.85 -27.71
C ALA A 111 -12.76 8.30 -28.25
N GLU A 112 -13.44 9.22 -27.56
CA GLU A 112 -14.71 9.79 -28.02
C GLU A 112 -14.52 10.73 -29.21
N GLN A 113 -13.47 11.56 -29.20
CA GLN A 113 -13.10 12.41 -30.34
C GLN A 113 -12.74 11.57 -31.57
N ALA A 114 -11.90 10.54 -31.40
CA ALA A 114 -11.52 9.64 -32.49
C ALA A 114 -12.74 8.91 -33.09
N LYS A 115 -13.73 8.54 -32.28
CA LYS A 115 -14.99 7.97 -32.77
C LYS A 115 -15.81 8.96 -33.59
N LEU A 116 -15.90 10.22 -33.15
CA LEU A 116 -16.61 11.27 -33.87
C LEU A 116 -15.95 11.59 -35.22
N GLU A 117 -14.62 11.64 -35.26
CA GLU A 117 -13.86 11.80 -36.50
C GLU A 117 -14.08 10.62 -37.45
N ALA A 118 -13.94 9.38 -36.95
CA ALA A 118 -14.19 8.20 -37.77
C ALA A 118 -15.63 8.12 -38.31
N GLU A 119 -16.62 8.62 -37.57
CA GLU A 119 -18.00 8.67 -38.05
C GLU A 119 -18.18 9.72 -39.16
N LYS A 120 -17.50 10.87 -39.07
CA LYS A 120 -17.49 11.88 -40.13
C LYS A 120 -16.81 11.35 -41.38
N ASP A 121 -15.62 10.79 -41.25
CA ASP A 121 -14.88 10.20 -42.37
C ASP A 121 -15.69 9.13 -43.09
N LYS A 122 -16.46 8.33 -42.34
CA LYS A 122 -17.37 7.34 -42.91
C LYS A 122 -18.50 7.97 -43.72
N LYS A 123 -19.10 9.06 -43.23
CA LYS A 123 -20.16 9.78 -43.96
C LYS A 123 -19.63 10.43 -45.23
N GLU A 124 -18.47 11.07 -45.15
CA GLU A 124 -17.81 11.68 -46.32
C GLU A 124 -17.44 10.62 -47.36
N ALA A 125 -16.94 9.46 -46.93
CA ALA A 125 -16.67 8.34 -47.83
C ALA A 125 -17.96 7.80 -48.49
N GLU A 126 -19.06 7.70 -47.74
CA GLU A 126 -20.35 7.25 -48.27
C GLU A 126 -20.91 8.24 -49.31
N GLU A 127 -20.84 9.54 -49.04
CA GLU A 127 -21.21 10.59 -50.00
C GLU A 127 -20.37 10.51 -51.28
N ALA A 128 -19.04 10.40 -51.15
CA ALA A 128 -18.15 10.24 -52.30
C ALA A 128 -18.47 8.98 -53.12
N THR A 129 -18.83 7.86 -52.46
CA THR A 129 -19.23 6.65 -53.20
C THR A 129 -20.53 6.83 -53.96
N ASN A 130 -21.51 7.54 -53.38
CA ASN A 130 -22.78 7.83 -54.05
C ASN A 130 -22.57 8.77 -55.27
N GLU A 131 -21.70 9.76 -55.16
CA GLU A 131 -21.33 10.63 -56.29
C GLU A 131 -20.62 9.85 -57.40
N VAL A 132 -19.72 8.93 -57.05
CA VAL A 132 -19.05 8.05 -58.02
C VAL A 132 -20.06 7.12 -58.70
N GLU A 133 -21.03 6.60 -57.95
CA GLU A 133 -22.05 5.71 -58.53
C GLU A 133 -22.98 6.44 -59.49
N THR A 134 -23.43 7.64 -59.14
CA THR A 134 -24.27 8.48 -60.03
C THR A 134 -23.52 8.87 -61.31
N THR A 135 -22.27 9.33 -61.21
CA THR A 135 -21.45 9.65 -62.40
C THR A 135 -21.21 8.43 -63.28
N ARG A 136 -20.99 7.25 -62.68
CA ARG A 136 -20.88 5.99 -63.43
C ARG A 136 -22.17 5.66 -64.18
N GLN A 137 -23.33 5.75 -63.51
CA GLN A 137 -24.62 5.50 -64.16
C GLN A 137 -24.87 6.45 -65.34
N GLU A 138 -24.50 7.73 -65.21
CA GLU A 138 -24.60 8.69 -66.31
C GLU A 138 -23.69 8.34 -67.49
N VAL A 139 -22.45 7.90 -67.23
CA VAL A 139 -21.51 7.47 -68.27
C VAL A 139 -22.03 6.22 -68.98
N ASP A 140 -22.51 5.23 -68.23
CA ASP A 140 -23.08 3.99 -68.79
C ASP A 140 -24.31 4.30 -69.68
N ALA A 141 -25.20 5.19 -69.25
CA ALA A 141 -26.33 5.65 -70.05
C ALA A 141 -25.90 6.35 -71.35
N LYS A 142 -24.84 7.18 -71.32
CA LYS A 142 -24.30 7.83 -72.52
C LYS A 142 -23.68 6.82 -73.48
N ILE A 143 -22.99 5.80 -72.97
CA ILE A 143 -22.42 4.72 -73.79
C ILE A 143 -23.54 3.94 -74.48
N GLU A 144 -24.59 3.55 -73.73
CA GLU A 144 -25.72 2.80 -74.28
C GLU A 144 -26.48 3.59 -75.36
N ALA A 145 -26.71 4.88 -75.11
CA ALA A 145 -27.33 5.78 -76.08
C ALA A 145 -26.50 5.90 -77.37
N ASN A 146 -25.17 5.98 -77.25
CA ASN A 146 -24.27 6.04 -78.39
C ASN A 146 -24.30 4.72 -79.19
N ASN A 147 -24.19 3.56 -78.52
CA ASN A 147 -24.26 2.26 -79.19
C ASN A 147 -25.56 2.08 -79.99
N LYS A 148 -26.71 2.48 -79.43
CA LYS A 148 -28.01 2.46 -80.13
C LYS A 148 -28.04 3.35 -81.37
N MET A 149 -27.27 4.44 -81.41
CA MET A 149 -27.16 5.30 -82.59
C MET A 149 -26.31 4.67 -83.69
N TRP A 150 -25.26 3.92 -83.33
CA TRP A 150 -24.41 3.23 -84.28
C TRP A 150 -25.07 2.00 -84.90
N GLU A 151 -25.89 1.26 -84.15
CA GLU A 151 -26.65 0.11 -84.69
C GLU A 151 -27.76 0.49 -85.67
N LYS A 152 -28.17 1.77 -85.70
CA LYS A 152 -29.21 2.30 -86.60
C LYS A 152 -28.66 2.89 -87.90
N ARG A 153 -27.35 2.89 -88.10
CA ARG A 153 -26.68 3.30 -89.35
C ARG A 153 -26.37 2.10 -90.22
#